data_AF-A0A2V9T5N1-F1
#
_entry.id   AF-A0A2V9T5N1-F1
#
_cell.length_a   1.000
_cell.length_b   1.000
_cell.length_c   1.000
_cell.angle_alpha   90.00
_cell.angle_beta   90.00
_cell.angle_gamma   90.00
#
_symmetry.space_group_name_H-M   'P 1'
#
loop_
_entity.id
_entity.type
_entity.pdbx_description
1 polymer ?
#
loop_
_entity_poly.entity_id
_entity_poly.type
_entity_poly.pdbx_seq_one_letter_code
_entity_poly.pdbx_strand_id
1 'polypeptide(L)'
;MVYLIIVLAVLARFLPHAWNFSPVYGALLFGGARLNKRESIWFPALLLAISDLILTNFVYHLHIGWQEIFQVAAFASISLTGWLLRERVGVTTRFVSANLAGASAFYLISNFGVWAGLHTYPPTWTD
;
A
#
# COMPACT_ATOMS: atom_id res chain seq x y z
N MET A 1 -3.68 -19.30 6.46
CA MET A 1 -2.52 -18.57 7.01
C MET A 1 -2.31 -17.20 6.36
N VAL A 2 -2.04 -17.12 5.05
CA VAL A 2 -1.74 -15.85 4.34
C VAL A 2 -2.88 -14.83 4.45
N TYR A 3 -4.12 -15.26 4.21
CA TYR A 3 -5.31 -14.42 4.37
C TYR A 3 -5.43 -13.80 5.76
N LEU A 4 -5.13 -14.57 6.81
CA LEU A 4 -5.23 -14.13 8.19
C LEU A 4 -4.17 -13.07 8.52
N ILE A 5 -2.95 -13.22 7.98
CA ILE A 5 -1.88 -12.21 8.10
C ILE A 5 -2.31 -10.89 7.46
N ILE A 6 -2.92 -10.95 6.27
CA ILE A 6 -3.40 -9.76 5.56
C ILE A 6 -4.52 -9.08 6.35
N VAL A 7 -5.50 -9.86 6.84
CA VAL A 7 -6.59 -9.31 7.67
C VAL A 7 -6.07 -8.67 8.95
N LEU A 8 -5.17 -9.33 9.68
CA LEU A 8 -4.58 -8.77 10.90
C LEU A 8 -3.79 -7.48 10.62
N ALA A 9 -3.03 -7.44 9.52
CA ALA A 9 -2.29 -6.24 9.13
C ALA A 9 -3.21 -5.06 8.79
N VAL A 10 -4.36 -5.32 8.15
CA VAL A 10 -5.38 -4.29 7.89
C VAL A 10 -6.08 -3.86 9.19
N LEU A 11 -6.39 -4.79 10.09
CA LEU A 11 -6.97 -4.44 11.39
C LEU A 11 -6.02 -3.60 12.25
N ALA A 12 -4.71 -3.82 12.13
CA ALA A 12 -3.71 -3.01 12.81
C ALA A 12 -3.73 -1.53 12.39
N ARG A 13 -4.35 -1.17 11.26
CA ARG A 13 -4.56 0.23 10.85
C ARG A 13 -5.54 0.99 11.74
N PHE A 14 -6.41 0.28 12.45
CA PHE A 14 -7.41 0.89 13.34
C PHE A 14 -6.86 1.12 14.76
N LEU A 15 -5.69 0.55 15.07
CA LEU A 15 -5.01 0.78 16.34
C LEU A 15 -4.21 2.08 16.27
N PRO A 16 -4.02 2.77 17.41
CA PRO A 16 -3.14 3.94 17.45
C PRO A 16 -1.72 3.53 17.07
N HIS A 17 -1.25 4.04 15.93
CA HIS A 17 0.07 3.76 15.39
C HIS A 17 0.73 5.08 14.95
N ALA A 18 2.07 5.08 14.85
CA ALA A 18 2.78 6.21 14.28
C ALA A 18 2.39 6.41 12.80
N TRP A 19 2.44 7.65 12.33
CA TRP A 19 2.10 7.97 10.95
C TRP A 19 3.05 7.22 10.01
N ASN A 20 2.53 6.69 8.91
CA ASN A 20 3.25 5.85 7.94
C ASN A 20 3.84 4.53 8.47
N PHE A 21 3.68 4.21 9.77
CA PHE A 21 4.18 2.97 10.36
C PHE A 21 3.05 1.93 10.48
N SER A 22 2.74 1.27 9.37
CA SER A 22 1.68 0.25 9.30
C SER A 22 2.21 -1.09 8.77
N PRO A 23 1.81 -2.24 9.35
CA PRO A 23 2.23 -3.56 8.87
C PRO A 23 1.66 -3.93 7.49
N VAL A 24 0.75 -3.12 6.95
CA VAL A 24 0.10 -3.31 5.64
C VAL A 24 1.08 -3.50 4.50
N TYR A 25 2.19 -2.76 4.46
CA TYR A 25 3.18 -2.86 3.39
C TYR A 25 3.75 -4.28 3.28
N GLY A 26 4.16 -4.84 4.42
CA GLY A 26 4.66 -6.21 4.51
C GLY A 26 3.60 -7.22 4.13
N ALA A 27 2.35 -6.99 4.54
CA ALA A 27 1.23 -7.87 4.21
C ALA A 27 0.87 -7.85 2.72
N LEU A 28 0.94 -6.69 2.05
CA LEU A 28 0.72 -6.56 0.60
C LEU A 28 1.81 -7.29 -0.19
N LEU A 29 3.08 -7.07 0.18
CA LEU A 29 4.21 -7.70 -0.48
C LEU A 29 4.18 -9.22 -0.29
N PHE A 30 3.85 -9.68 0.92
CA PHE A 30 3.68 -11.09 1.23
C PHE A 30 2.46 -11.71 0.53
N GLY A 31 1.34 -11.00 0.49
CA GLY A 31 0.12 -11.39 -0.23
C GLY A 31 0.36 -11.52 -1.73
N GLY A 32 1.06 -10.55 -2.32
CA GLY A 32 1.52 -10.57 -3.71
C GLY A 32 2.34 -11.81 -4.05
N ALA A 33 3.27 -12.17 -3.16
CA ALA A 33 4.20 -13.28 -3.38
C ALA A 33 3.59 -14.67 -3.11
N ARG A 34 2.66 -14.80 -2.15
CA ARG A 34 2.18 -16.09 -1.64
C ARG A 34 0.77 -16.48 -2.08
N LEU A 35 -0.11 -15.54 -2.42
CA LEU A 35 -1.46 -15.87 -2.88
C LEU A 35 -1.48 -16.41 -4.32
N ASN A 36 -2.61 -17.02 -4.71
CA ASN A 36 -2.81 -17.44 -6.10
C ASN A 36 -2.76 -16.23 -7.04
N LYS A 37 -2.41 -16.45 -8.33
CA LYS A 37 -2.09 -15.36 -9.28
C LYS A 37 -3.22 -14.34 -9.43
N ARG A 38 -4.46 -14.80 -9.32
CA ARG A 38 -5.65 -13.96 -9.37
C ARG A 38 -5.80 -13.18 -8.05
N GLU A 39 -5.75 -13.90 -6.93
CA GLU A 39 -5.99 -13.38 -5.57
C GLU A 39 -4.91 -12.44 -5.06
N SER A 40 -3.67 -12.59 -5.53
CA SER A 40 -2.52 -11.77 -5.11
C SER A 40 -2.67 -10.28 -5.42
N ILE A 41 -3.56 -9.92 -6.34
CA ILE A 41 -3.78 -8.53 -6.78
C ILE A 41 -5.11 -8.00 -6.25
N TRP A 42 -6.23 -8.69 -6.52
CA TRP A 42 -7.55 -8.15 -6.17
C TRP A 42 -7.84 -8.19 -4.67
N PHE A 43 -7.41 -9.25 -3.96
CA PHE A 43 -7.79 -9.44 -2.55
C PHE A 43 -7.15 -8.39 -1.64
N PRO A 44 -5.83 -8.14 -1.68
CA PRO A 44 -5.21 -7.09 -0.87
C PRO A 44 -5.71 -5.69 -1.25
N ALA A 45 -5.90 -5.42 -2.56
CA ALA A 45 -6.41 -4.15 -3.03
C ALA A 45 -7.83 -3.85 -2.54
N LEU A 46 -8.73 -4.85 -2.61
CA LEU A 46 -10.11 -4.71 -2.14
C LEU A 46 -10.16 -4.49 -0.62
N LEU A 47 -9.40 -5.27 0.14
CA LEU A 47 -9.37 -5.16 1.59
C LEU A 47 -8.85 -3.78 2.03
N LEU A 48 -7.87 -3.24 1.32
CA LEU A 48 -7.34 -1.90 1.60
C LEU A 48 -8.29 -0.79 1.21
N ALA A 49 -8.90 -0.87 0.04
CA ALA A 49 -9.90 0.10 -0.40
C ALA A 49 -11.06 0.18 0.61
N ILE A 50 -11.54 -0.97 1.10
CA ILE A 50 -12.57 -1.01 2.15
C ILE A 50 -12.04 -0.36 3.44
N SER A 51 -10.82 -0.69 3.86
CA SER A 51 -10.25 -0.11 5.08
C SER A 51 -10.05 1.40 5.01
N ASP A 52 -9.62 1.93 3.86
CA ASP A 52 -9.48 3.38 3.64
C ASP A 52 -10.84 4.06 3.64
N LEU A 53 -11.84 3.52 2.94
CA LEU A 53 -13.19 4.07 2.97
C LEU A 53 -13.76 4.16 4.39
N ILE A 54 -13.51 3.14 5.22
CA ILE A 54 -13.94 3.14 6.62
C ILE A 54 -13.17 4.20 7.42
N LEU A 55 -11.83 4.20 7.32
CA LEU A 55 -10.98 5.15 8.05
C LEU A 55 -11.31 6.60 7.66
N THR A 56 -11.35 6.90 6.37
CA THR A 56 -11.61 8.24 5.83
C THR A 56 -12.98 8.76 6.24
N ASN A 57 -14.06 7.99 6.08
CA ASN A 57 -15.42 8.49 6.36
C ASN A 57 -15.80 8.42 7.85
N PHE A 58 -15.50 7.30 8.50
CA PHE A 58 -16.04 7.00 9.83
C PHE A 58 -15.08 7.32 10.98
N VAL A 59 -13.76 7.29 10.73
CA VAL A 59 -12.75 7.53 11.79
C VAL A 59 -12.20 8.96 11.71
N TYR A 60 -11.82 9.39 10.51
CA TYR A 60 -11.21 10.71 10.29
C TYR A 60 -12.21 11.78 9.84
N HIS A 61 -13.43 11.39 9.45
CA HIS A 61 -14.47 12.29 8.93
C HIS A 61 -13.98 13.20 7.78
N LEU A 62 -13.10 12.67 6.95
CA LEU A 62 -12.55 13.31 5.76
C LEU A 62 -13.43 13.01 4.54
N HIS A 63 -13.44 13.91 3.57
CA HIS A 63 -14.12 13.67 2.30
C HIS A 63 -13.29 12.75 1.40
N ILE A 64 -13.93 11.73 0.83
CA ILE A 64 -13.36 10.94 -0.27
C ILE A 64 -13.08 11.90 -1.44
N GLY A 65 -11.81 12.10 -1.75
CA GLY A 65 -11.37 12.92 -2.87
C GLY A 65 -10.46 12.15 -3.82
N TRP A 66 -9.87 12.87 -4.77
CA TRP A 66 -8.91 12.33 -5.74
C TRP A 66 -7.72 11.59 -5.10
N GLN A 67 -7.42 11.89 -3.84
CA GLN A 67 -6.36 11.29 -3.04
C GLN A 67 -6.48 9.77 -2.90
N GLU A 68 -7.71 9.28 -2.73
CA GLU A 68 -8.01 7.86 -2.53
C GLU A 68 -7.56 7.03 -3.76
N ILE A 69 -7.64 7.62 -4.96
CA ILE A 69 -7.19 6.98 -6.19
C ILE A 69 -5.67 6.78 -6.17
N PHE A 70 -4.91 7.80 -5.75
CA PHE A 70 -3.45 7.71 -5.65
C PHE A 70 -3.02 6.75 -4.54
N GLN A 71 -3.75 6.72 -3.43
CA GLN A 71 -3.46 5.81 -2.33
C GLN A 71 -3.71 4.34 -2.73
N VAL A 72 -4.83 4.05 -3.39
CA VAL A 72 -5.10 2.73 -3.98
C VAL A 72 -4.04 2.36 -5.02
N ALA A 73 -3.62 3.29 -5.87
CA ALA A 73 -2.56 3.05 -6.86
C ALA A 73 -1.20 2.74 -6.19
N ALA A 74 -0.86 3.42 -5.10
CA ALA A 74 0.37 3.20 -4.34
C ALA A 74 0.35 1.83 -3.63
N PHE A 75 -0.78 1.40 -3.09
CA PHE A 75 -0.90 0.04 -2.54
C PHE A 75 -0.92 -1.05 -3.62
N ALA A 76 -1.49 -0.76 -4.78
CA ALA A 76 -1.45 -1.65 -5.92
C ALA A 76 -0.01 -1.85 -6.43
N SER A 77 0.83 -0.80 -6.43
CA SER A 77 2.23 -0.93 -6.83
C SER A 77 3.00 -1.88 -5.91
N ILE A 78 2.78 -1.83 -4.59
CA ILE A 78 3.41 -2.75 -3.63
C ILE A 78 2.96 -4.19 -3.88
N SER A 79 1.67 -4.40 -4.11
CA SER A 79 1.11 -5.73 -4.40
C SER A 79 1.68 -6.30 -5.71
N LEU A 80 1.80 -5.46 -6.74
CA LEU A 80 2.43 -5.82 -8.01
C LEU A 80 3.90 -6.18 -7.83
N THR A 81 4.64 -5.39 -7.04
CA THR A 81 6.02 -5.71 -6.68
C THR A 81 6.09 -7.07 -6.01
N GLY A 82 5.26 -7.34 -4.99
CA GLY A 82 5.13 -8.65 -4.33
C GLY A 82 4.87 -9.80 -5.31
N TRP A 83 3.97 -9.59 -6.27
CA TRP A 83 3.67 -10.57 -7.32
C TRP A 83 4.87 -10.87 -8.21
N LEU A 84 5.68 -9.86 -8.55
CA LEU A 84 6.92 -10.03 -9.32
C LEU A 84 7.99 -10.84 -8.56
N LEU A 85 7.96 -10.95 -7.22
CA LEU A 85 8.89 -11.83 -6.47
C LEU A 85 8.55 -13.32 -6.60
N ARG A 86 7.43 -13.69 -7.22
CA ARG A 86 6.95 -15.08 -7.23
C ARG A 86 7.80 -16.01 -8.11
N GLU A 87 8.62 -15.47 -9.00
CA GLU A 87 9.49 -16.24 -9.90
C GLU A 87 10.74 -16.79 -9.18
N ARG A 88 11.16 -18.01 -9.55
CA ARG A 88 12.23 -18.79 -8.89
C ARG A 88 13.66 -18.32 -9.20
N VAL A 89 13.98 -17.05 -9.01
CA VAL A 89 15.35 -16.54 -9.25
C VAL A 89 15.83 -15.73 -8.05
N GLY A 90 16.98 -16.13 -7.48
CA GLY A 90 17.77 -15.41 -6.47
C GLY A 90 16.98 -14.71 -5.35
N VAL A 91 16.68 -15.45 -4.27
CA VAL A 91 15.79 -14.98 -3.19
C VAL A 91 16.26 -13.66 -2.55
N THR A 92 17.55 -13.47 -2.31
CA THR A 92 18.07 -12.33 -1.54
C THR A 92 18.08 -11.03 -2.35
N THR A 93 18.66 -11.05 -3.55
CA THR A 93 18.79 -9.84 -4.39
C THR A 93 17.43 -9.34 -4.86
N ARG A 94 16.52 -10.24 -5.24
CA ARG A 94 15.16 -9.88 -5.68
C ARG A 94 14.30 -9.40 -4.51
N PHE A 95 14.48 -9.95 -3.31
CA PHE A 95 13.80 -9.44 -2.11
C PHE A 95 14.22 -8.01 -1.79
N VAL A 96 15.53 -7.73 -1.76
CA VAL A 96 16.04 -6.38 -1.48
C VAL A 96 15.60 -5.41 -2.56
N SER A 97 15.78 -5.76 -3.85
CA SER A 97 15.41 -4.87 -4.95
C SER A 97 13.91 -4.61 -5.00
N ALA A 98 13.08 -5.60 -4.68
CA ALA A 98 11.64 -5.42 -4.64
C ALA A 98 11.17 -4.57 -3.47
N ASN A 99 11.77 -4.70 -2.28
CA ASN A 99 11.44 -3.80 -1.17
C ASN A 99 11.82 -2.35 -1.51
N LEU A 100 13.01 -2.14 -2.09
CA LEU A 100 13.44 -0.81 -2.53
C LEU A 100 12.55 -0.25 -3.63
N ALA A 101 12.27 -1.03 -4.67
CA ALA A 101 11.43 -0.60 -5.79
C ALA A 101 9.98 -0.35 -5.36
N GLY A 102 9.42 -1.22 -4.52
CA GLY A 102 8.06 -1.09 -4.00
C GLY A 102 7.90 0.13 -3.10
N ALA A 103 8.85 0.37 -2.19
CA ALA A 103 8.86 1.54 -1.33
C ALA A 103 9.04 2.85 -2.14
N SER A 104 9.97 2.86 -3.11
CA SER A 104 10.18 4.01 -3.99
C SER A 104 8.95 4.30 -4.86
N ALA A 105 8.33 3.28 -5.45
CA ALA A 105 7.11 3.45 -6.24
C ALA A 105 5.96 3.98 -5.37
N PHE A 106 5.76 3.43 -4.18
CA PHE A 106 4.77 3.93 -3.23
C PHE A 106 5.01 5.40 -2.90
N TYR A 107 6.25 5.76 -2.54
CA TYR A 107 6.62 7.13 -2.18
C TYR A 107 6.33 8.11 -3.31
N LEU A 108 6.70 7.76 -4.55
CA LEU A 108 6.47 8.62 -5.71
C LEU A 108 4.98 8.79 -6.01
N ILE A 109 4.19 7.71 -5.98
CA ILE A 109 2.76 7.76 -6.30
C ILE A 109 1.99 8.53 -5.23
N SER A 110 2.26 8.26 -3.95
CA SER A 110 1.57 8.92 -2.83
C SER A 110 1.87 10.41 -2.76
N ASN A 111 3.15 10.82 -2.89
CA ASN A 111 3.51 12.24 -2.91
C ASN A 111 2.95 12.97 -4.14
N PHE A 112 2.96 12.32 -5.30
CA PHE A 112 2.34 12.90 -6.49
C PHE A 112 0.84 13.11 -6.30
N GLY A 113 0.16 12.21 -5.60
CA GLY A 113 -1.26 12.37 -5.24
C GLY A 113 -1.54 13.56 -4.32
N VAL A 114 -0.65 13.84 -3.37
CA VAL A 114 -0.74 15.04 -2.52
C VAL A 114 -0.52 16.30 -3.34
N TRP A 115 0.52 16.31 -4.19
CA TRP A 115 0.86 17.41 -5.08
C TRP A 115 -0.29 17.76 -6.04
N ALA A 116 -0.89 16.74 -6.66
CA ALA A 116 -1.97 16.90 -7.64
C ALA A 116 -3.34 17.17 -7.00
N GLY A 117 -3.59 16.66 -5.79
CA GLY A 117 -4.94 16.57 -5.21
C GLY A 117 -5.25 17.52 -4.05
N LEU A 118 -4.24 17.95 -3.27
CA LEU A 118 -4.50 18.72 -2.04
C LEU A 118 -3.96 20.15 -2.05
N HIS A 119 -2.97 20.50 -2.88
CA HIS A 119 -2.25 21.78 -2.78
C HIS A 119 -1.88 22.17 -1.32
N THR A 120 -1.78 21.20 -0.41
CA THR A 120 -1.61 21.46 1.03
C THR A 120 -0.22 22.00 1.36
N TYR A 121 0.73 21.81 0.45
CA TYR A 121 2.06 22.40 0.49
C TYR A 121 2.47 22.90 -0.91
N PRO A 122 3.32 23.95 -0.99
CA PRO A 122 3.84 24.44 -2.26
C PRO A 122 4.63 23.35 -2.99
N PRO A 123 4.58 23.29 -4.33
CA PRO A 123 5.33 22.33 -5.12
C PRO A 123 6.80 22.74 -5.23
N THR A 124 7.51 22.80 -4.11
CA THR A 124 8.89 23.29 -4.02
C THR A 124 9.81 22.23 -3.43
N TRP A 125 11.03 22.13 -3.97
CA TRP A 125 12.09 21.20 -3.53
C TRP A 125 12.86 21.67 -2.29
N THR A 126 12.41 22.75 -1.67
CA THR A 126 13.04 23.37 -0.52
C THR A 126 12.21 23.06 0.71
N ASP A 127 12.83 22.36 1.66
CA ASP A 127 12.32 22.14 3.03
C ASP A 127 12.06 23.46 3.77
#